data_AF-A0A5Q4SVV1-F1
#
_entry.id   AF-A0A5Q4SVV1-F1
#
_cell.length_a   1.000
_cell.length_b   1.000
_cell.length_c   1.000
_cell.angle_alpha   90.00
_cell.angle_beta   90.00
_cell.angle_gamma   90.00
#
_symmetry.space_group_name_H-M   'P 1'
#
loop_
_entity.id
_entity.type
_entity.pdbx_description
1 polymer ?
#
loop_
_entity_poly.entity_id
_entity_poly.type
_entity_poly.pdbx_seq_one_letter_code
_entity_poly.pdbx_strand_id
1 'polypeptide(L)'
;MHRLAQAAGALELSRRNANTRAKDAACGSAGMPGKPQPGEALDCDEFPMASTYEGAGRADYEGAEYKDEFSVRYISPVENQEAGRRLNAWYDNDRILNNDAFILVIGD
;
A
#
# COMPACT_ATOMS: atom_id res chain seq x y z
N MET A 1 4.03 -7.60 -8.79
CA MET A 1 3.79 -6.19 -8.42
C MET A 1 4.86 -5.35 -9.08
N HIS A 2 4.59 -4.07 -9.36
CA HIS A 2 5.55 -3.14 -9.94
C HIS A 2 5.79 -1.96 -9.01
N ARG A 3 7.05 -1.55 -8.78
CA ARG A 3 7.37 -0.44 -7.86
C ARG A 3 6.86 0.88 -8.44
N LEU A 4 6.12 1.63 -7.63
CA LEU A 4 5.68 2.99 -7.88
C LEU A 4 6.55 3.97 -7.09
N ALA A 5 7.53 4.55 -7.78
CA ALA A 5 8.44 5.52 -7.18
C ALA A 5 7.87 6.93 -7.29
N GLN A 6 7.51 7.54 -6.16
CA GLN A 6 6.97 8.90 -6.10
C GLN A 6 7.88 9.95 -6.75
N ALA A 7 9.20 9.74 -6.73
CA ALA A 7 10.17 10.64 -7.32
C ALA A 7 10.24 10.54 -8.87
N ALA A 8 9.56 9.58 -9.48
CA ALA A 8 9.54 9.43 -10.94
C ALA A 8 8.73 10.51 -11.65
N GLY A 9 7.68 11.06 -11.01
CA GLY A 9 6.85 12.08 -11.63
C GLY A 9 5.55 12.40 -10.88
N ALA A 10 4.85 13.41 -11.40
CA ALA A 10 3.58 13.88 -10.83
C ALA A 10 2.45 12.84 -10.97
N LEU A 11 2.49 12.00 -12.02
CA LEU A 11 1.51 10.93 -12.24
C LEU A 11 1.69 9.83 -11.18
N GLU A 12 2.93 9.45 -10.89
CA GLU A 12 3.27 8.44 -9.90
C GLU A 12 2.93 8.90 -8.48
N LEU A 13 3.23 10.17 -8.17
CA LEU A 13 2.77 10.80 -6.93
C LEU A 13 1.24 10.79 -6.83
N SER A 14 0.54 11.15 -7.90
CA SER A 14 -0.94 11.14 -7.92
C SER A 14 -1.50 9.74 -7.68
N ARG A 15 -0.89 8.73 -8.30
CA ARG A 15 -1.28 7.33 -8.15
C ARG A 15 -1.01 6.79 -6.74
N ARG A 16 0.14 7.11 -6.15
CA ARG A 16 0.43 6.76 -4.74
C ARG A 16 -0.60 7.39 -3.81
N ASN A 17 -0.93 8.66 -4.02
CA ASN A 17 -1.95 9.34 -3.22
C ASN A 17 -3.34 8.72 -3.40
N ALA A 18 -3.68 8.26 -4.62
CA ALA A 18 -4.92 7.53 -4.86
C ALA A 18 -4.95 6.19 -4.10
N ASN A 19 -3.84 5.44 -4.11
CA ASN A 19 -3.69 4.22 -3.33
C ASN A 19 -3.90 4.48 -1.83
N THR A 20 -3.23 5.49 -1.26
CA THR A 20 -3.38 5.84 0.16
C THR A 20 -4.82 6.24 0.49
N ARG A 21 -5.47 7.07 -0.33
CA ARG A 21 -6.87 7.48 -0.12
C ARG A 21 -7.83 6.30 -0.16
N ALA A 22 -7.69 5.40 -1.13
CA ALA A 22 -8.56 4.22 -1.26
C ALA A 22 -8.40 3.27 -0.06
N LYS A 23 -7.15 3.05 0.37
CA LYS A 23 -6.83 2.30 1.58
C LYS A 23 -7.42 2.93 2.84
N ASP A 24 -7.25 4.24 3.03
CA ASP A 24 -7.78 4.94 4.22
C ASP A 24 -9.31 4.91 4.24
N ALA A 25 -9.96 5.02 3.08
CA ALA A 25 -11.40 4.88 2.94
C ALA A 25 -11.88 3.48 3.31
N ALA A 26 -11.19 2.43 2.86
CA ALA A 26 -11.51 1.04 3.20
C ALA A 26 -11.38 0.79 4.71
N CYS A 27 -10.29 1.21 5.33
CA CYS A 27 -10.10 1.11 6.78
C CYS A 27 -11.11 1.95 7.57
N GLY A 28 -11.44 3.15 7.07
CA GLY A 28 -12.42 4.04 7.69
C GLY A 28 -13.86 3.52 7.64
N SER A 29 -14.16 2.54 6.79
CA SER A 29 -15.51 2.00 6.58
C SER A 29 -16.12 1.44 7.87
N ALA A 30 -17.46 1.44 7.95
CA ALA A 30 -18.18 0.99 9.14
C ALA A 30 -18.03 -0.51 9.40
N GLY A 31 -17.79 -1.30 8.34
CA GLY A 31 -17.68 -2.76 8.41
C GLY A 31 -16.26 -3.28 8.62
N MET A 32 -15.24 -2.42 8.73
CA MET A 32 -13.85 -2.86 8.82
C MET A 32 -13.58 -3.62 10.14
N PRO A 33 -13.19 -4.91 10.08
CA PRO A 33 -12.86 -5.67 11.28
C PRO A 33 -11.62 -5.12 12.00
N GLY A 34 -11.64 -5.16 13.33
CA GLY A 34 -10.50 -4.71 14.15
C GLY A 34 -10.28 -3.19 14.14
N LYS A 35 -11.32 -2.41 13.83
CA LYS A 35 -11.26 -0.95 13.89
C LYS A 35 -10.84 -0.47 15.30
N PRO A 36 -9.82 0.39 15.42
CA PRO A 36 -9.31 0.83 16.72
C PRO A 36 -10.38 1.54 17.53
N GLN A 37 -10.44 1.23 18.82
CA GLN A 37 -11.22 2.03 19.76
C GLN A 37 -10.53 3.38 20.03
N PRO A 38 -11.27 4.40 20.50
CA PRO A 38 -10.65 5.66 20.92
C PRO A 38 -9.51 5.42 21.94
N GLY A 39 -8.30 5.87 21.62
CA GLY A 39 -7.11 5.69 22.45
C GLY A 39 -6.25 4.48 22.08
N GLU A 40 -6.71 3.60 21.19
CA GLU A 40 -5.88 2.55 20.59
C GLU A 40 -5.15 3.10 19.37
N ALA A 41 -3.85 2.80 19.26
CA ALA A 41 -3.05 3.13 18.10
C ALA A 41 -2.81 1.85 17.29
N LEU A 42 -3.46 1.73 16.13
CA LEU A 42 -3.15 0.74 15.10
C LEU A 42 -3.00 1.47 13.77
N ASP A 43 -2.05 1.02 12.97
CA ASP A 43 -1.92 1.48 11.60
C ASP A 43 -2.75 0.57 10.69
N CYS A 44 -3.35 1.17 9.66
CA CYS A 44 -3.95 0.43 8.57
C CYS A 44 -2.84 -0.04 7.63
N ASP A 45 -2.52 -1.33 7.64
CA ASP A 45 -1.63 -1.97 6.68
C ASP A 45 -2.38 -2.34 5.40
N GLU A 46 -1.66 -2.46 4.29
CA GLU A 46 -2.24 -2.55 2.96
C GLU A 46 -1.44 -3.49 2.03
N PHE A 47 -2.18 -4.34 1.31
CA PHE A 47 -1.59 -5.19 0.27
C PHE A 47 -2.51 -5.26 -0.94
N PRO A 48 -2.03 -4.93 -2.16
CA PRO A 48 -0.68 -4.43 -2.46
C PRO A 48 -0.39 -3.03 -1.90
N MET A 49 0.89 -2.74 -1.63
CA MET A 49 1.33 -1.51 -0.94
C MET A 49 1.06 -0.26 -1.80
N ALA A 50 0.80 0.91 -1.18
CA ALA A 50 0.59 2.17 -1.92
C ALA A 50 1.80 2.60 -2.76
N SER A 51 2.98 2.04 -2.47
CA SER A 51 4.20 2.17 -3.25
C SER A 51 4.28 1.23 -4.47
N THR A 52 3.15 0.64 -4.90
CA THR A 52 3.06 -0.22 -6.10
C THR A 52 1.99 0.26 -7.08
N TYR A 53 2.14 -0.11 -8.35
CA TYR A 53 1.10 0.14 -9.35
C TYR A 53 -0.20 -0.60 -9.00
N GLU A 54 -0.09 -1.80 -8.42
CA GLU A 54 -1.23 -2.64 -8.05
C GLU A 54 -1.91 -2.26 -6.73
N GLY A 55 -1.54 -1.13 -6.11
CA GLY A 55 -2.16 -0.66 -4.87
C GLY A 55 -3.66 -0.34 -4.99
N ALA A 56 -4.28 -0.03 -3.85
CA ALA A 56 -5.74 0.09 -3.70
C ALA A 56 -6.45 1.06 -4.68
N GLY A 57 -5.73 2.01 -5.28
CA GLY A 57 -6.26 2.96 -6.27
C GLY A 57 -6.17 2.48 -7.71
N ARG A 58 -5.76 1.23 -7.97
CA ARG A 58 -5.51 0.68 -9.31
C ARG A 58 -6.68 0.90 -10.29
N ALA A 59 -7.92 0.75 -9.82
CA ALA A 59 -9.10 0.86 -10.66
C ALA A 59 -9.26 2.24 -11.33
N ASP A 60 -8.76 3.31 -10.69
CA ASP A 60 -8.80 4.68 -11.23
C ASP A 60 -7.88 4.86 -12.46
N TYR A 61 -6.92 3.96 -12.66
CA TYR A 61 -5.87 4.07 -13.69
C TYR A 61 -5.93 2.96 -14.73
N GLU A 62 -6.35 1.76 -14.34
CA GLU A 62 -6.24 0.57 -15.20
C GLU A 62 -7.59 -0.07 -15.56
N GLY A 63 -8.70 0.33 -14.92
CA GLY A 63 -10.03 -0.19 -15.24
C GLY A 63 -10.82 -0.65 -14.03
N ALA A 64 -12.16 -0.60 -14.13
CA ALA A 64 -13.07 -0.91 -13.04
C ALA A 64 -13.04 -2.39 -12.60
N GLU A 65 -12.51 -3.28 -13.44
CA GLU A 65 -12.29 -4.69 -13.11
C GLU A 65 -11.35 -4.89 -11.92
N TYR A 66 -10.45 -3.95 -11.67
CA TYR A 66 -9.49 -3.99 -10.56
C TYR A 66 -10.05 -3.37 -9.27
N LYS A 67 -11.34 -3.04 -9.25
CA LYS A 67 -12.00 -2.52 -8.06
C LYS A 67 -11.97 -3.59 -6.97
N ASP A 68 -11.62 -3.16 -5.76
CA ASP A 68 -11.55 -4.01 -4.57
C ASP A 68 -10.47 -5.13 -4.63
N GLU A 69 -9.53 -5.09 -5.59
CA GLU A 69 -8.35 -5.99 -5.64
C GLU A 69 -7.23 -5.59 -4.66
N PHE A 70 -7.60 -5.37 -3.40
CA PHE A 70 -6.64 -5.09 -2.34
C PHE A 70 -7.21 -5.54 -1.00
N SER A 71 -6.35 -5.63 -0.01
CA SER A 71 -6.70 -5.95 1.37
C SER A 71 -6.12 -4.91 2.31
N VAL A 72 -6.81 -4.69 3.42
CA VAL A 72 -6.36 -3.83 4.51
C VAL A 72 -6.54 -4.54 5.84
N ARG A 73 -5.68 -4.24 6.80
CA ARG A 73 -5.78 -4.75 8.17
C ARG A 73 -5.21 -3.77 9.17
N TYR A 74 -5.89 -3.60 10.31
CA TYR A 74 -5.30 -2.90 11.44
C TYR A 74 -4.26 -3.78 12.15
N ILE A 75 -3.03 -3.29 12.25
CA ILE A 75 -1.91 -3.97 12.92
C ILE A 75 -1.14 -3.00 13.82
N SER A 76 -0.21 -3.52 14.63
CA SER A 76 0.65 -2.73 15.50
C SER A 76 1.38 -1.64 14.71
N PRO A 77 1.34 -0.36 15.12
CA PRO A 77 2.05 0.71 14.42
C PRO A 77 3.56 0.49 14.39
N VAL A 78 4.11 -0.10 15.44
CA VAL A 78 5.55 -0.40 15.53
C VAL A 78 5.95 -1.40 14.45
N GLU A 79 5.16 -2.47 14.27
CA GLU A 79 5.42 -3.49 13.27
C GLU A 79 5.21 -2.95 11.85
N ASN A 80 4.11 -2.22 11.63
CA ASN A 80 3.80 -1.66 10.32
C ASN A 80 4.87 -0.67 9.83
N GLN A 81 5.27 0.26 10.70
CA GLN A 81 6.25 1.27 10.35
C GLN A 81 7.65 0.67 10.15
N GLU A 82 8.02 -0.33 10.95
CA GLU A 82 9.28 -1.04 10.75
C GLU A 82 9.28 -1.82 9.43
N ALA A 83 8.20 -2.53 9.10
CA ALA A 83 8.06 -3.22 7.82
C ALA A 83 8.14 -2.23 6.64
N GLY A 84 7.48 -1.07 6.74
CA GLY A 84 7.54 -0.01 5.74
C GLY A 84 8.96 0.57 5.57
N ARG A 85 9.72 0.75 6.65
CA ARG A 85 11.13 1.18 6.57
C ARG A 85 11.99 0.13 5.86
N ARG A 86 11.83 -1.14 6.20
CA ARG A 86 12.55 -2.25 5.55
C ARG A 86 12.22 -2.38 4.07
N LEU A 87 10.94 -2.22 3.71
CA LEU A 87 10.50 -2.24 2.32
C LEU A 87 11.17 -1.12 1.51
N ASN A 88 11.20 0.11 2.05
CA ASN A 88 11.89 1.23 1.39
C ASN A 88 13.39 1.00 1.28
N ALA A 89 14.04 0.48 2.34
CA ALA A 89 15.45 0.15 2.29
C ALA A 89 15.76 -0.95 1.25
N TRP A 90 14.91 -1.97 1.14
CA TRP A 90 15.04 -3.01 0.12
C TRP A 90 14.91 -2.45 -1.29
N TYR A 91 13.88 -1.64 -1.54
CA TYR A 91 13.72 -0.95 -2.82
C TYR A 91 14.97 -0.16 -3.24
N ASP A 92 15.65 0.49 -2.30
CA ASP A 92 16.81 1.32 -2.57
C ASP A 92 18.11 0.49 -2.70
N ASN A 93 18.32 -0.49 -1.80
CA ASN A 93 19.51 -1.35 -1.79
C ASN A 93 19.59 -2.23 -3.04
N ASP A 94 18.46 -2.82 -3.45
CA ASP A 94 18.39 -3.71 -4.61
C ASP A 94 18.11 -2.93 -5.90
N ARG A 95 18.00 -1.60 -5.81
CA ARG A 95 17.78 -0.68 -6.93
C ARG A 95 16.56 -1.05 -7.77
N ILE A 96 15.48 -1.48 -7.14
CA ILE A 96 14.21 -1.75 -7.81
C ILE A 96 13.70 -0.40 -8.33
N LEU A 97 13.70 -0.12 -9.62
CA LEU A 97 13.36 1.19 -10.16
C LEU A 97 11.85 1.38 -10.32
N ASN A 98 11.43 2.57 -10.75
CA ASN A 98 10.03 2.78 -11.10
C ASN A 98 9.61 1.81 -12.21
N ASN A 99 8.43 1.21 -12.05
CA ASN A 99 7.85 0.20 -12.93
C ASN A 99 8.62 -1.15 -12.96
N ASP A 100 9.67 -1.33 -12.15
CA ASP A 100 10.32 -2.63 -12.05
C ASP A 100 9.39 -3.63 -11.38
N ALA A 101 9.27 -4.80 -12.00
CA ALA A 101 8.51 -5.91 -11.48
C ALA A 101 9.25 -6.60 -10.33
N PHE A 102 8.51 -6.95 -9.28
CA PHE A 102 8.99 -7.76 -8.19
C PHE A 102 7.87 -8.66 -7.63
N ILE A 103 8.30 -9.70 -6.91
CA ILE A 103 7.43 -10.62 -6.17
C ILE A 103 7.76 -10.53 -4.69
N LEU A 104 6.75 -10.70 -3.84
CA LEU A 104 6.94 -10.92 -2.42
C LEU A 104 6.63 -12.39 -2.13
N VAL A 105 7.62 -13.08 -1.55
CA VAL A 105 7.47 -14.46 -1.07
C VAL A 105 7.32 -14.38 0.45
N ILE A 106 6.23 -14.93 0.98
CA ILE A 106 5.95 -14.91 2.43
C ILE A 106 6.12 -16.33 2.96
N GLY A 107 7.23 -16.57 3.66
CA GLY A 107 7.55 -17.88 4.22
C GLY A 107 7.80 -18.97 3.18
N ASP A 108 7.98 -20.19 3.69
CA ASP A 108 8.03 -21.43 2.90
C ASP A 108 6.62 -21.96 2.60
#